data_AF-A0A1U9V3B7-F1
#
_entry.id   AF-A0A1U9V3B7-F1
#
_cell.length_a   1.000
_cell.length_b   1.000
_cell.length_c   1.000
_cell.angle_alpha   90.00
_cell.angle_beta   90.00
_cell.angle_gamma   90.00
#
_symmetry.space_group_name_H-M   'P 1'
#
loop_
_entity.id
_entity.type
_entity.pdbx_description
1 polymer ?
#
loop_
_entity_poly.entity_id
_entity_poly.type
_entity_poly.pdbx_seq_one_letter_code
_entity_poly.pdbx_strand_id
1 'polypeptide(L)'
;MDEELFHRAMELVHQHRAASVALIQRHLCIGWQAAEALLARMAAETMAVRKMQNGLYLYIHGPIGAELARLNGFAQEVLAALTEDCIDAAHLRASAIRYGLAAETTVSARCGDQCACATLFEFPVRCFRASGAALSSGEP
;
A
#
# COMPACT_ATOMS: atom_id res chain seq x y z
N MET A 1 -24.46 8.76 -15.06
CA MET A 1 -24.60 8.91 -13.59
C MET A 1 -24.19 10.33 -13.26
N ASP A 2 -24.92 11.01 -12.38
CA ASP A 2 -24.72 12.44 -12.08
C ASP A 2 -23.40 12.68 -11.33
N GLU A 3 -22.58 13.63 -11.80
CA GLU A 3 -21.27 13.95 -11.23
C GLU A 3 -21.39 14.63 -9.86
N GLU A 4 -22.45 15.40 -9.66
CA GLU A 4 -22.70 16.06 -8.37
C GLU A 4 -23.06 15.02 -7.29
N LEU A 5 -23.83 14.00 -7.68
CA LEU A 5 -24.15 12.87 -6.81
C LEU A 5 -22.90 12.07 -6.45
N PHE A 6 -21.96 11.91 -7.40
CA PHE A 6 -20.68 11.23 -7.17
C PHE A 6 -19.81 11.98 -6.15
N HIS A 7 -19.63 13.29 -6.32
CA HIS A 7 -18.88 14.09 -5.34
C HIS A 7 -19.50 14.04 -3.95
N ARG A 8 -20.82 14.17 -3.84
CA ARG A 8 -21.52 14.11 -2.55
C ARG A 8 -21.41 12.75 -1.88
N ALA A 9 -21.43 11.67 -2.67
CA ALA A 9 -21.17 10.33 -2.17
C ALA A 9 -19.72 10.18 -1.67
N MET A 10 -18.74 10.76 -2.39
CA MET A 10 -17.33 10.73 -2.01
C MET A 10 -17.12 11.46 -0.68
N GLU A 11 -17.69 12.65 -0.53
CA GLU A 11 -17.65 13.42 0.72
C GLU A 11 -18.19 12.62 1.89
N LEU A 12 -19.34 11.95 1.73
CA LEU A 12 -19.91 11.09 2.76
C LEU A 12 -18.96 9.96 3.17
N VAL A 13 -18.35 9.29 2.19
CA VAL A 13 -17.39 8.21 2.45
C VAL A 13 -16.18 8.72 3.22
N HIS A 14 -15.66 9.90 2.90
CA HIS A 14 -14.57 10.52 3.64
C HIS A 14 -14.97 10.98 5.04
N GLN A 15 -16.12 11.64 5.19
CA GLN A 15 -16.63 12.15 6.46
C GLN A 15 -16.87 11.01 7.46
N HIS A 16 -17.48 9.92 7.01
CA HIS A 16 -17.78 8.77 7.85
C HIS A 16 -16.64 7.76 7.95
N ARG A 17 -15.58 7.92 7.14
CA ARG A 17 -14.46 6.97 7.00
C ARG A 17 -14.96 5.53 6.77
N ALA A 18 -16.04 5.40 6.02
CA ALA A 18 -16.73 4.15 5.80
C ALA A 18 -17.27 4.09 4.38
N ALA A 19 -17.20 2.92 3.76
CA ALA A 19 -17.73 2.67 2.42
C ALA A 19 -18.73 1.52 2.50
N SER A 20 -20.03 1.82 2.45
CA SER A 20 -21.07 0.78 2.43
C SER A 20 -22.28 1.27 1.65
N VAL A 21 -22.97 0.34 0.98
CA VAL A 21 -24.17 0.67 0.21
C VAL A 21 -25.24 1.30 1.12
N ALA A 22 -25.41 0.78 2.34
CA ALA A 22 -26.35 1.31 3.32
C ALA A 22 -26.05 2.76 3.73
N LEU A 23 -24.77 3.14 3.87
CA LEU A 23 -24.36 4.53 4.17
C LEU A 23 -24.85 5.46 3.06
N ILE A 24 -24.57 5.12 1.81
CA ILE A 24 -24.92 5.91 0.64
C ILE A 24 -26.43 6.00 0.46
N GLN A 25 -27.15 4.87 0.55
CA GLN A 25 -28.61 4.84 0.44
C GLN A 25 -29.29 5.73 1.48
N ARG A 26 -28.83 5.67 2.74
CA ARG A 26 -29.45 6.41 3.85
C ARG A 26 -29.22 7.91 3.75
N HIS A 27 -28.04 8.34 3.32
CA HIS A 27 -27.69 9.76 3.29
C HIS A 27 -28.06 10.46 1.98
N LEU A 28 -28.08 9.73 0.86
CA LEU A 28 -28.47 10.29 -0.45
C LEU A 28 -29.90 9.93 -0.86
N CYS A 29 -30.60 9.10 -0.09
CA CYS A 29 -31.98 8.67 -0.36
C CYS A 29 -32.13 8.05 -1.76
N ILE A 30 -31.15 7.25 -2.20
CA ILE A 30 -31.14 6.59 -3.51
C ILE A 30 -31.32 5.07 -3.40
N GLY A 31 -31.73 4.45 -4.51
CA GLY A 31 -31.88 3.00 -4.61
C GLY A 31 -30.56 2.24 -4.52
N TRP A 32 -30.65 0.96 -4.18
CA TRP A 32 -29.50 0.07 -3.97
C TRP A 32 -28.57 0.02 -5.19
N GLN A 33 -29.13 -0.12 -6.40
CA GLN A 33 -28.34 -0.19 -7.65
C GLN A 33 -27.54 1.09 -7.89
N ALA A 34 -28.11 2.26 -7.62
CA ALA A 34 -27.42 3.54 -7.79
C ALA A 34 -26.32 3.73 -6.74
N ALA A 35 -26.59 3.38 -5.48
CA ALA A 35 -25.60 3.42 -4.42
C ALA A 35 -24.43 2.46 -4.68
N GLU A 36 -24.72 1.27 -5.22
CA GLU A 36 -23.68 0.31 -5.59
C GLU A 36 -22.86 0.77 -6.80
N ALA A 37 -23.51 1.32 -7.82
CA ALA A 37 -22.81 1.88 -8.98
C ALA A 37 -21.84 3.02 -8.56
N LEU A 38 -22.23 3.86 -7.59
CA LEU A 38 -21.36 4.88 -7.03
C LEU A 38 -20.12 4.27 -6.37
N LEU A 39 -20.29 3.31 -5.44
CA LEU A 39 -19.15 2.68 -4.76
C LEU A 39 -18.24 1.90 -5.70
N ALA A 40 -18.81 1.21 -6.69
CA ALA A 40 -18.06 0.53 -7.74
C ALA A 40 -17.22 1.54 -8.55
N ARG A 41 -17.82 2.69 -8.90
CA ARG A 41 -17.11 3.80 -9.55
C ARG A 41 -15.99 4.34 -8.67
N MET A 42 -16.23 4.58 -7.38
CA MET A 42 -15.18 5.02 -6.44
C MET A 42 -14.01 4.03 -6.38
N ALA A 43 -14.30 2.73 -6.36
CA ALA A 43 -13.28 1.69 -6.32
C ALA A 43 -12.48 1.55 -7.62
N ALA A 44 -13.05 2.00 -8.75
CA ALA A 44 -12.38 1.99 -10.06
C ALA A 44 -11.59 3.29 -10.31
N GLU A 45 -12.13 4.43 -9.91
CA GLU A 45 -11.60 5.76 -10.26
C GLU A 45 -10.76 6.38 -9.15
N THR A 46 -10.84 5.88 -7.92
CA THR A 46 -10.16 6.48 -6.76
C THR A 46 -9.45 5.45 -5.89
N MET A 47 -8.53 5.94 -5.06
CA MET A 47 -7.91 5.14 -4.00
C MET A 47 -8.62 5.26 -2.65
N ALA A 48 -9.84 5.82 -2.61
CA ALA A 48 -10.56 6.02 -1.35
C ALA A 48 -11.32 4.76 -0.91
N VAL A 49 -11.72 3.92 -1.86
CA VAL A 49 -12.58 2.76 -1.64
C VAL A 49 -12.00 1.54 -2.36
N ARG A 50 -12.14 0.36 -1.76
CA ARG A 50 -11.81 -0.93 -2.39
C ARG A 50 -12.97 -1.89 -2.28
N LYS A 51 -13.31 -2.58 -3.38
CA LYS A 51 -14.25 -3.70 -3.36
C LYS A 51 -13.55 -4.98 -2.87
N MET A 52 -14.16 -5.67 -1.92
CA MET A 52 -13.69 -6.93 -1.35
C MET A 52 -14.30 -8.13 -2.08
N GLN A 53 -13.68 -9.30 -1.95
CA GLN A 53 -14.15 -10.55 -2.60
C GLN A 53 -15.55 -10.99 -2.14
N ASN A 54 -15.94 -10.62 -0.92
CA ASN A 54 -17.29 -10.86 -0.39
C ASN A 54 -18.35 -9.85 -0.89
N GLY A 55 -17.97 -8.94 -1.80
CA GLY A 55 -18.85 -7.91 -2.35
C GLY A 55 -19.01 -6.66 -1.48
N LEU A 56 -18.37 -6.60 -0.31
CA LEU A 56 -18.37 -5.40 0.55
C LEU A 56 -17.36 -4.36 0.05
N TYR A 57 -17.50 -3.14 0.55
CA TYR A 57 -16.57 -2.05 0.28
C TYR A 57 -15.80 -1.68 1.54
N LEU A 58 -14.54 -1.33 1.36
CA LEU A 58 -13.65 -0.89 2.41
C LEU A 58 -13.20 0.54 2.09
N TYR A 59 -13.36 1.44 3.06
CA TYR A 59 -12.71 2.75 3.00
C TYR A 59 -11.23 2.58 3.30
N ILE A 60 -10.37 2.99 2.37
CA ILE A 60 -8.92 2.84 2.48
C ILE A 60 -8.19 4.18 2.41
N HIS A 61 -8.88 5.32 2.29
CA HIS A 61 -8.20 6.62 2.24
C HIS A 61 -7.48 6.94 3.57
N GLY A 62 -6.31 7.59 3.47
CA GLY A 62 -5.47 7.96 4.61
C GLY A 62 -4.15 7.17 4.66
N PRO A 63 -3.48 7.08 5.83
CA PRO A 63 -2.15 6.47 5.94
C PRO A 63 -2.15 4.99 5.53
N ILE A 64 -3.26 4.28 5.73
CA ILE A 64 -3.43 2.89 5.30
C ILE A 64 -3.49 2.79 3.77
N GLY A 65 -4.20 3.68 3.08
CA GLY A 65 -4.25 3.69 1.61
C GLY A 65 -2.92 4.05 1.00
N ALA A 66 -2.20 5.00 1.59
CA ALA A 66 -0.85 5.34 1.17
C ALA A 66 0.12 4.16 1.35
N GLU A 67 0.03 3.45 2.48
CA GLU A 67 0.82 2.24 2.72
C GLU A 67 0.46 1.10 1.75
N LEU A 68 -0.83 0.84 1.54
CA LEU A 68 -1.30 -0.16 0.59
C LEU A 68 -0.86 0.18 -0.85
N ALA A 69 -0.88 1.45 -1.24
CA ALA A 69 -0.39 1.88 -2.55
C ALA A 69 1.12 1.63 -2.70
N ARG A 70 1.93 1.93 -1.66
CA ARG A 70 3.37 1.63 -1.63
C ARG A 70 3.64 0.13 -1.77
N LEU A 71 2.95 -0.68 -0.96
CA LEU A 71 3.08 -2.14 -0.98
C LEU A 71 2.65 -2.74 -2.32
N ASN A 72 1.52 -2.30 -2.86
CA ASN A 72 1.01 -2.81 -4.14
C ASN A 72 1.92 -2.42 -5.31
N GLY A 73 2.42 -1.17 -5.33
CA GLY A 73 3.37 -0.73 -6.35
C GLY A 73 4.66 -1.54 -6.33
N PHE A 74 5.21 -1.83 -5.15
CA PHE A 74 6.38 -2.71 -5.05
C PHE A 74 6.08 -4.17 -5.45
N ALA A 75 4.93 -4.71 -5.06
CA ALA A 75 4.53 -6.06 -5.44
C ALA A 75 4.42 -6.22 -6.97
N GLN A 76 3.94 -5.19 -7.67
CA GLN A 76 3.89 -5.18 -9.13
C GLN A 76 5.28 -5.26 -9.78
N GLU A 77 6.27 -4.52 -9.27
CA GLU A 77 7.66 -4.60 -9.75
C GLU A 77 8.24 -6.02 -9.57
N VAL A 78 7.98 -6.65 -8.42
CA VAL A 78 8.43 -8.03 -8.16
C VAL A 78 7.76 -9.01 -9.12
N LEU A 79 6.45 -8.91 -9.31
CA LEU A 79 5.71 -9.77 -10.23
C LEU A 79 6.15 -9.60 -11.68
N ALA A 80 6.46 -8.37 -12.10
CA ALA A 80 7.02 -8.10 -13.42
C ALA A 80 8.38 -8.80 -13.60
N ALA A 81 9.30 -8.61 -12.64
CA ALA A 81 10.62 -9.25 -12.66
C ALA A 81 10.55 -10.80 -12.69
N LEU A 82 9.59 -11.38 -11.95
CA LEU A 82 9.34 -12.83 -11.97
C LEU A 82 8.78 -13.30 -13.31
N THR A 83 7.92 -12.50 -13.95
CA THR A 83 7.33 -12.84 -15.25
C THR A 83 8.39 -12.84 -16.36
N GLU A 84 9.38 -11.96 -16.25
CA GLU A 84 10.51 -11.86 -17.19
C GLU A 84 11.65 -12.85 -16.90
N ASP A 85 11.50 -13.69 -15.86
CA ASP A 85 12.53 -14.61 -15.33
C ASP A 85 13.90 -13.93 -15.10
N CYS A 86 13.85 -12.62 -14.81
CA CYS A 86 15.02 -11.76 -14.71
C CYS A 86 14.95 -10.99 -13.38
N ILE A 87 15.45 -11.61 -12.32
CA ILE A 87 15.51 -10.97 -10.99
C ILE A 87 16.77 -10.11 -10.91
N ASP A 88 16.66 -8.84 -11.32
CA ASP A 88 17.67 -7.84 -11.01
C ASP A 88 17.50 -7.34 -9.56
N ALA A 89 18.36 -7.86 -8.67
CA ALA A 89 18.36 -7.48 -7.27
C ALA A 89 18.71 -5.99 -7.03
N ALA A 90 19.42 -5.32 -7.94
CA ALA A 90 19.68 -3.87 -7.82
C ALA A 90 18.42 -3.08 -8.12
N HIS A 91 17.70 -3.42 -9.19
CA HIS A 91 16.41 -2.83 -9.55
C HIS A 91 15.38 -2.99 -8.43
N LEU A 92 15.23 -4.20 -7.88
CA LEU A 92 14.27 -4.46 -6.81
C LEU A 92 14.59 -3.66 -5.53
N ARG A 93 15.87 -3.49 -5.17
CA ARG A 93 16.26 -2.64 -4.04
C ARG A 93 15.95 -1.17 -4.29
N ALA A 94 16.24 -0.67 -5.49
CA ALA A 94 15.91 0.70 -5.88
C ALA A 94 14.39 0.94 -5.83
N SER A 95 13.61 -0.02 -6.32
CA SER A 95 12.14 0.00 -6.25
C SER A 95 11.63 -0.01 -4.80
N ALA A 96 12.20 -0.83 -3.92
CA ALA A 96 11.83 -0.86 -2.50
C ALA A 96 12.08 0.50 -1.82
N ILE A 97 13.19 1.18 -2.13
CA ILE A 97 13.47 2.54 -1.64
C ILE A 97 12.48 3.55 -2.21
N ARG A 98 12.22 3.50 -3.52
CA ARG A 98 11.28 4.40 -4.22
C ARG A 98 9.86 4.30 -3.65
N TYR A 99 9.42 3.09 -3.31
CA TYR A 99 8.15 2.86 -2.62
C TYR A 99 8.24 3.03 -1.10
N GLY A 100 9.34 3.54 -0.55
CA GLY A 100 9.49 3.83 0.88
C GLY A 100 9.48 2.61 1.79
N LEU A 101 9.63 1.39 1.26
CA LEU A 101 9.64 0.14 2.01
C LEU A 101 11.01 -0.19 2.58
N ALA A 102 12.07 0.39 2.00
CA ALA A 102 13.43 0.25 2.49
C ALA A 102 14.17 1.59 2.51
N ALA A 103 15.18 1.69 3.37
CA ALA A 103 16.13 2.78 3.41
C ALA A 103 17.55 2.24 3.26
N GLU A 104 18.38 2.98 2.52
CA GLU A 104 19.80 2.72 2.45
C GLU A 104 20.49 3.24 3.72
N THR A 105 21.39 2.44 4.28
CA THR A 105 22.17 2.81 5.45
C THR A 105 23.59 2.24 5.35
N THR A 106 24.55 2.95 5.92
CA THR A 106 25.92 2.44 6.08
C THR A 106 26.02 1.81 7.46
N VAL A 107 26.36 0.53 7.50
CA VAL A 107 26.62 -0.19 8.76
C VAL A 107 28.12 -0.39 8.94
N SER A 108 28.60 -0.18 10.16
CA SER A 108 30.00 -0.35 10.57
C SER A 108 30.23 -1.63 11.37
N ALA A 109 29.16 -2.34 11.72
CA ALA A 109 29.20 -3.59 12.47
C ALA A 109 28.18 -4.59 11.94
N ARG A 110 28.37 -5.86 12.29
CA ARG A 110 27.49 -6.96 11.89
C ARG A 110 26.07 -6.73 12.39
N CYS A 111 25.12 -6.93 11.49
CA CYS A 111 23.70 -6.75 11.72
C CYS A 111 23.08 -7.86 12.61
N GLY A 112 23.78 -8.99 12.74
CA GLY A 112 23.31 -10.25 13.32
C GLY A 112 23.71 -11.44 12.44
N ASP A 113 23.73 -12.65 13.01
CA ASP A 113 24.30 -13.85 12.37
C ASP A 113 23.54 -14.32 11.11
N GLN A 114 22.27 -13.94 10.96
CA GLN A 114 21.44 -14.32 9.83
C GLN A 114 21.49 -13.32 8.67
N CYS A 115 22.23 -12.21 8.81
CA CYS A 115 22.30 -11.20 7.76
C CYS A 115 23.44 -11.50 6.78
N ALA A 116 23.19 -11.34 5.48
CA ALA A 116 24.23 -11.42 4.44
C ALA A 116 25.41 -10.46 4.69
N CYS A 117 25.16 -9.34 5.38
CA CYS A 117 26.20 -8.38 5.81
C CYS A 117 27.26 -9.02 6.73
N ALA A 118 26.90 -10.08 7.48
CA ALA A 118 27.77 -10.72 8.46
C ALA A 118 28.77 -11.70 7.83
N THR A 119 28.49 -12.19 6.61
CA THR A 119 29.21 -13.31 6.00
C THR A 119 29.95 -12.94 4.73
N LEU A 120 29.54 -11.88 4.02
CA LEU A 120 29.97 -11.62 2.64
C LEU A 120 30.77 -10.32 2.41
N PHE A 121 30.93 -9.48 3.43
CA PHE A 121 31.49 -8.12 3.24
C PHE A 121 32.45 -7.71 4.36
N GLU A 122 33.37 -6.80 4.01
CA GLU A 122 34.18 -6.03 4.96
C GLU A 122 33.48 -4.72 5.32
N PHE A 123 33.64 -4.26 6.56
CA PHE A 123 32.98 -3.04 7.07
C PHE A 123 33.85 -1.80 6.86
N PRO A 124 33.26 -0.62 6.58
CA PRO A 124 31.82 -0.34 6.50
C PRO A 124 31.18 -0.78 5.17
N VAL A 125 29.92 -1.23 5.22
CA VAL A 125 29.18 -1.71 4.04
C VAL A 125 27.84 -0.99 3.87
N ARG A 126 27.44 -0.76 2.62
CA ARG A 126 26.10 -0.26 2.24
C ARG A 126 25.08 -1.38 2.41
N CYS A 127 24.04 -1.12 3.20
CA CYS A 127 22.98 -2.06 3.55
C CYS A 127 21.60 -1.43 3.32
N PHE A 128 20.57 -2.26 3.20
CA PHE A 128 19.18 -1.84 3.00
C PHE A 128 18.34 -2.39 4.15
N ARG A 129 17.62 -1.50 4.86
CA ARG A 129 16.79 -1.85 6.02
C ARG A 129 15.33 -1.57 5.70
N ALA A 130 14.41 -2.39 6.22
CA ALA A 130 12.98 -2.12 6.10
C ALA A 130 12.63 -0.80 6.80
N SER A 131 11.88 0.05 6.11
CA SER A 131 11.38 1.30 6.68
C SER A 131 10.36 0.99 7.78
N GLY A 132 10.56 1.57 8.97
CA GLY A 132 9.67 1.35 10.12
C GLY A 132 10.02 0.14 10.99
N ALA A 133 11.04 -0.65 10.64
CA ALA A 133 11.65 -1.56 11.59
C ALA A 133 12.37 -0.73 12.66
N ALA A 134 11.69 -0.50 13.79
CA ALA A 134 12.34 -0.06 15.00
C ALA A 134 13.57 -0.93 15.20
N LEU A 135 14.73 -0.29 15.38
CA LEU A 135 15.96 -0.92 15.80
C LEU A 135 15.64 -1.73 17.05
N SER A 136 15.37 -3.04 16.90
CA SER A 136 15.58 -3.99 17.98
C SER A 136 17.09 -4.12 18.10
N SER A 137 17.70 -3.08 18.69
CA SER A 137 18.98 -3.17 19.36
C SER A 137 18.82 -4.19 20.48
N GLY A 138 18.98 -5.46 20.12
CA GLY A 138 19.36 -6.49 21.07
C GLY A 138 20.80 -6.22 21.45
N GLU A 139 20.98 -5.72 22.66
CA GLU A 139 22.24 -5.72 23.42
C GLU A 139 21.98 -6.62 24.64
N PRO A 140 22.98 -7.34 25.19
CA PRO A 140 24.25 -7.82 24.63
C PRO A 140 24.30 -9.34 24.40
#